data_AF-A0A9Q1F530-F1
#
_entry.id   AF-A0A9Q1F530-F1
#
_cell.length_a   1.000
_cell.length_b   1.000
_cell.length_c   1.000
_cell.angle_alpha   90.00
_cell.angle_beta   90.00
_cell.angle_gamma   90.00
#
_symmetry.space_group_name_H-M   'P 1'
#
loop_
_entity.id
_entity.type
_entity.pdbx_description
1 polymer ?
#
loop_
_entity_poly.entity_id
_entity_poly.type
_entity_poly.pdbx_seq_one_letter_code
_entity_poly.pdbx_strand_id
1 'polypeptide(L)'
;MAQRSLLQLIATTNENPVLRGNVTMIPWTVSIQNGEAISSKDNKIIVQQDGYYMVFSQVLFHNPEIIMGHLIRRRKSNVSGMEQRFTDLLRCLQEMPKNNCANSCYTAGIVKLERKDELELVILDRPQAQVAMDADSTFFGIIQLP
;
A
#
# COMPACT_ATOMS: atom_id res chain seq x y z
N MET A 1 7.18 -27.79 -7.32
CA MET A 1 6.46 -26.78 -6.51
C MET A 1 6.07 -25.64 -7.44
N ALA A 2 4.82 -25.18 -7.43
CA ALA A 2 4.42 -24.03 -8.24
C ALA A 2 5.12 -22.77 -7.69
N GLN A 3 5.78 -22.01 -8.58
CA GLN A 3 6.45 -20.76 -8.22
C GLN A 3 5.40 -19.69 -7.92
N ARG A 4 5.42 -19.14 -6.71
CA ARG A 4 4.45 -18.12 -6.27
C ARG A 4 4.81 -16.76 -6.85
N SER A 5 3.82 -16.03 -7.36
CA SER A 5 4.03 -14.65 -7.78
C SER A 5 4.13 -13.72 -6.56
N LEU A 6 5.09 -12.82 -6.56
CA LEU A 6 5.39 -11.88 -5.47
C LEU A 6 5.77 -10.53 -6.07
N LEU A 7 5.32 -9.45 -5.45
CA LEU A 7 5.85 -8.12 -5.72
C LEU A 7 5.97 -7.33 -4.40
N GLN A 8 7.12 -6.68 -4.20
CA GLN A 8 7.38 -5.78 -3.09
C GLN A 8 7.86 -4.43 -3.62
N LEU A 9 7.20 -3.38 -3.15
CA LEU A 9 7.54 -1.98 -3.32
C LEU A 9 8.17 -1.46 -2.03
N ILE A 10 9.20 -0.63 -2.18
CA ILE A 10 9.84 0.12 -1.09
C ILE A 10 9.75 1.61 -1.40
N ALA A 11 9.71 2.45 -0.37
CA ALA A 11 9.71 3.89 -0.57
C ALA A 11 10.93 4.32 -1.40
N THR A 12 10.73 5.22 -2.36
CA THR A 12 11.84 5.75 -3.16
C THR A 12 12.69 6.69 -2.32
N THR A 13 13.90 6.27 -1.98
CA THR A 13 14.82 7.06 -1.16
C THR A 13 15.14 8.40 -1.83
N ASN A 14 15.21 9.47 -1.05
CA ASN A 14 15.42 10.87 -1.49
C ASN A 14 14.25 11.51 -2.27
N GLU A 15 13.12 10.82 -2.43
CA GLU A 15 11.89 11.46 -2.88
C GLU A 15 11.01 11.88 -1.70
N ASN A 16 10.17 12.89 -1.92
CA ASN A 16 9.18 13.32 -0.95
C ASN A 16 7.82 12.69 -1.25
N PRO A 17 6.99 12.40 -0.22
CA PRO A 17 5.60 12.06 -0.41
C PRO A 17 4.86 13.10 -1.28
N VAL A 18 4.02 12.62 -2.18
CA VAL A 18 3.30 13.46 -3.15
C VAL A 18 1.87 13.70 -2.66
N LEU A 19 1.49 14.97 -2.57
CA LEU A 19 0.12 15.37 -2.24
C LEU A 19 -0.77 15.35 -3.49
N ARG A 20 -1.89 14.63 -3.42
CA ARG A 20 -2.97 14.69 -4.42
C ARG A 20 -4.31 14.96 -3.73
N GLY A 21 -4.77 16.21 -3.81
CA GLY A 21 -5.96 16.64 -3.07
C GLY A 21 -5.69 16.61 -1.55
N ASN A 22 -6.50 15.86 -0.81
CA ASN A 22 -6.33 15.62 0.64
C ASN A 22 -5.56 14.31 0.95
N VAL A 23 -5.01 13.65 -0.07
CA VAL A 23 -4.35 12.35 0.06
C VAL A 23 -2.85 12.49 -0.13
N THR A 24 -2.07 11.94 0.80
CA THR A 24 -0.63 11.80 0.65
C THR A 24 -0.30 10.42 0.09
N MET A 25 0.50 10.39 -0.97
CA MET A 25 0.97 9.19 -1.66
C MET A 25 2.47 9.03 -1.44
N ILE A 26 2.91 7.80 -1.18
CA ILE A 26 4.32 7.45 -1.05
C ILE A 26 4.83 7.03 -2.44
N PRO A 27 5.89 7.66 -2.98
CA PRO A 27 6.55 7.17 -4.18
C PRO A 27 7.21 5.81 -3.94
N TRP A 28 6.97 4.90 -4.87
CA TRP A 28 7.39 3.51 -4.76
C TRP A 28 8.41 3.13 -5.84
N THR A 29 9.41 2.37 -5.44
CA THR A 29 10.33 1.64 -6.33
C THR A 29 10.16 0.14 -6.13
N VAL A 30 10.28 -0.64 -7.20
CA VAL A 30 10.22 -2.11 -7.13
C VAL A 30 11.49 -2.64 -6.47
N SER A 31 11.33 -3.33 -5.33
CA SER A 31 12.42 -4.04 -4.65
C SER A 31 12.56 -5.46 -5.17
N ILE A 32 11.44 -6.19 -5.21
CA ILE A 32 11.39 -7.58 -5.65
C ILE A 32 10.16 -7.78 -6.54
N GLN A 33 10.34 -8.49 -7.65
CA GLN A 33 9.24 -8.97 -8.49
C GLN A 33 9.55 -10.37 -9.01
N ASN A 34 8.60 -11.29 -8.85
CA ASN A 34 8.70 -12.68 -9.29
C ASN A 34 7.34 -13.18 -9.79
N GLY A 35 7.33 -13.97 -10.86
CA GLY A 35 6.11 -14.48 -11.48
C GLY A 35 5.33 -13.44 -12.30
N GLU A 36 4.20 -13.87 -12.86
CA GLU A 36 3.44 -13.08 -13.85
C GLU A 36 2.06 -12.65 -13.36
N ALA A 37 1.61 -13.11 -12.19
CA ALA A 37 0.28 -12.79 -11.69
C ALA A 37 0.14 -11.36 -11.14
N ILE A 38 1.26 -10.66 -10.95
CA ILE A 38 1.33 -9.32 -10.37
C ILE A 38 2.37 -8.50 -11.13
N SER A 39 2.09 -7.21 -11.32
CA SER A 39 3.02 -6.23 -11.89
C SER A 39 2.88 -4.89 -11.18
N SER A 40 3.78 -3.94 -11.44
CA SER A 40 3.63 -2.56 -10.96
C SER A 40 3.58 -1.58 -12.13
N LYS A 41 2.75 -0.54 -11.99
CA LYS A 41 2.65 0.57 -12.94
C LYS A 41 2.13 1.81 -12.23
N ASP A 42 2.66 2.99 -12.58
CA ASP A 42 2.17 4.30 -12.13
C ASP A 42 1.96 4.39 -10.59
N ASN A 43 2.95 3.92 -9.82
CA ASN A 43 2.92 3.90 -8.35
C ASN A 43 1.86 2.98 -7.72
N LYS A 44 1.40 1.97 -8.48
CA LYS A 44 0.38 1.00 -8.08
C LYS A 44 0.82 -0.42 -8.35
N ILE A 45 0.14 -1.36 -7.70
CA ILE A 45 0.21 -2.79 -7.97
C ILE A 45 -0.95 -3.16 -8.88
N ILE A 46 -0.68 -3.91 -9.95
CA ILE A 46 -1.67 -4.35 -10.93
C ILE A 46 -1.77 -5.87 -10.90
N VAL A 47 -2.98 -6.37 -10.69
CA VAL A 47 -3.29 -7.80 -10.67
C VAL A 47 -3.47 -8.32 -12.09
N GLN A 48 -2.75 -9.36 -12.48
CA GLN A 48 -2.77 -9.93 -13.83
C GLN A 48 -3.57 -11.23 -13.94
N GLN A 49 -3.78 -11.92 -12.81
CA GLN A 49 -4.53 -13.17 -12.73
C GLN A 49 -5.52 -13.09 -11.57
N ASP A 50 -6.66 -13.77 -11.68
CA ASP A 50 -7.61 -13.86 -10.58
C ASP A 50 -7.04 -14.75 -9.48
N GLY A 51 -7.32 -14.45 -8.21
CA GLY A 51 -6.88 -15.32 -7.12
C GLY A 51 -7.03 -14.72 -5.73
N TYR A 52 -6.52 -15.48 -4.76
CA TYR A 52 -6.31 -15.01 -3.40
C TYR A 52 -4.88 -14.52 -3.23
N TYR A 53 -4.74 -13.39 -2.56
CA TYR A 53 -3.47 -12.72 -2.37
C TYR A 53 -3.30 -12.34 -0.91
N MET A 54 -2.12 -12.55 -0.36
CA MET A 54 -1.72 -11.91 0.88
C MET A 54 -1.14 -10.54 0.54
N VAL A 55 -1.77 -9.48 1.03
CA VAL A 55 -1.29 -8.11 0.87
C VAL A 55 -0.76 -7.63 2.22
N PHE A 56 0.35 -6.91 2.23
CA PHE A 56 1.00 -6.42 3.43
C PHE A 56 1.63 -5.05 3.21
N SER A 57 1.77 -4.27 4.27
CA SER A 57 2.38 -2.94 4.22
C SER A 57 2.86 -2.48 5.57
N GLN A 58 3.88 -1.62 5.56
CA GLN A 58 4.34 -0.86 6.71
C GLN A 58 4.62 0.57 6.31
N VAL A 59 4.32 1.51 7.21
CA VAL A 59 4.74 2.90 7.10
C VAL A 59 5.25 3.37 8.46
N LEU A 60 6.42 4.00 8.48
CA LEU A 60 6.97 4.66 9.67
C LEU A 60 6.59 6.15 9.66
N PHE A 61 5.86 6.59 10.68
CA PHE A 61 5.36 7.95 10.81
C PHE A 61 6.18 8.77 11.83
N HIS A 62 6.33 10.06 11.53
CA HIS A 62 7.01 11.04 12.40
C HIS A 62 6.12 12.22 12.83
N ASN A 63 4.83 12.24 12.43
CA ASN A 63 3.91 13.30 12.85
C ASN A 63 3.65 13.24 14.37
N PRO A 64 3.71 14.37 15.11
CA PRO A 64 3.41 14.41 16.54
C PRO A 64 1.91 14.54 16.86
N GLU A 65 1.53 14.03 18.04
CA GLU A 65 0.23 14.28 18.72
C GLU A 65 -1.04 14.05 17.89
N ILE A 66 -0.98 13.15 16.90
CA ILE A 66 -2.12 12.88 16.01
C ILE A 66 -2.20 11.38 15.70
N ILE A 67 -3.41 10.89 15.41
CA ILE A 67 -3.57 9.53 14.88
C ILE A 67 -3.09 9.53 13.43
N MET A 68 -2.06 8.73 13.16
CA MET A 68 -1.55 8.46 11.83
C MET A 68 -1.96 7.06 11.38
N GLY A 69 -1.79 6.80 10.08
CA GLY A 69 -2.18 5.52 9.51
C GLY A 69 -2.24 5.57 8.00
N HIS A 70 -2.44 4.40 7.41
CA HIS A 70 -2.55 4.24 5.97
C HIS A 70 -3.64 3.23 5.62
N LEU A 71 -4.05 3.30 4.36
CA LEU A 71 -5.02 2.39 3.76
C LEU A 71 -4.40 1.71 2.56
N ILE A 72 -4.67 0.42 2.45
CA ILE A 72 -4.55 -0.30 1.19
C ILE A 72 -5.93 -0.26 0.53
N ARG A 73 -6.01 0.36 -0.64
CA ARG A 73 -7.26 0.52 -1.40
C ARG A 73 -7.19 -0.29 -2.68
N ARG A 74 -8.28 -0.96 -2.99
CA ARG A 74 -8.53 -1.63 -4.27
C ARG A 74 -9.32 -0.71 -5.17
N ARG A 75 -8.87 -0.54 -6.41
CA ARG A 75 -9.70 -0.06 -7.52
C ARG A 75 -10.13 -1.27 -8.33
N LYS A 76 -11.43 -1.55 -8.32
CA LYS A 76 -12.01 -2.67 -9.07
C LYS A 76 -11.90 -2.42 -10.58
N SER A 77 -11.52 -3.46 -11.32
CA SER A 77 -11.50 -3.42 -12.79
C SER A 77 -12.90 -3.36 -13.38
N ASN A 78 -13.81 -4.15 -12.81
CA ASN A 78 -15.22 -4.21 -13.16
C ASN A 78 -16.08 -3.75 -11.98
N VAL A 79 -17.14 -2.99 -12.27
CA VAL A 79 -18.11 -2.52 -11.29
C VAL A 79 -19.48 -2.95 -11.77
N SER A 80 -20.22 -3.68 -10.94
CA SER A 80 -21.59 -4.10 -11.25
C SER A 80 -22.60 -3.36 -10.36
N GLY A 81 -23.71 -2.92 -10.94
CA GLY A 81 -24.79 -2.26 -10.21
C GLY A 81 -24.32 -1.04 -9.40
N MET A 82 -24.55 -1.07 -8.08
CA MET A 82 -24.22 0.02 -7.14
C MET A 82 -22.85 -0.17 -6.46
N GLU A 83 -22.01 -1.10 -6.92
CA GLU A 83 -20.71 -1.30 -6.31
C GLU A 83 -19.83 -0.04 -6.41
N GLN A 84 -19.07 0.23 -5.35
CA GLN A 84 -18.09 1.31 -5.40
C GLN A 84 -16.86 0.86 -6.19
N ARG A 85 -16.37 1.73 -7.07
CA ARG A 85 -15.16 1.47 -7.85
C ARG A 85 -13.91 1.35 -6.97
N PHE A 86 -13.88 2.05 -5.85
CA PHE A 86 -12.82 2.00 -4.87
C PHE A 86 -13.33 1.35 -3.59
N THR A 87 -12.52 0.49 -2.98
CA THR A 87 -12.85 -0.16 -1.70
C THR A 87 -11.59 -0.21 -0.83
N ASP A 88 -11.73 0.16 0.43
CA ASP A 88 -10.65 0.01 1.42
C ASP A 88 -10.54 -1.48 1.80
N LEU A 89 -9.36 -2.07 1.59
CA LEU A 89 -9.10 -3.48 1.93
C LEU A 89 -8.60 -3.63 3.35
N LEU A 90 -7.55 -2.89 3.70
CA LEU A 90 -6.85 -2.97 4.97
C LEU A 90 -6.52 -1.56 5.45
N ARG A 91 -6.56 -1.38 6.77
CA ARG A 91 -6.27 -0.12 7.45
C ARG A 91 -5.33 -0.39 8.61
N CYS A 92 -4.35 0.49 8.78
CA CYS A 92 -3.54 0.56 9.98
C CYS A 92 -3.71 1.95 10.58
N LEU A 93 -3.90 2.05 11.90
CA LEU A 93 -3.97 3.30 12.65
C LEU A 93 -3.02 3.21 13.83
N GLN A 94 -2.38 4.32 14.15
CA GLN A 94 -1.43 4.41 15.24
C GLN A 94 -1.52 5.78 15.91
N GLU A 95 -1.61 5.77 17.24
CA GLU A 95 -1.50 6.99 18.04
C GLU A 95 -0.03 7.42 18.11
N MET A 96 0.24 8.70 17.88
CA MET A 96 1.60 9.23 17.85
C MET A 96 1.92 9.98 19.15
N PRO A 97 3.11 9.77 19.75
CA PRO A 97 3.52 10.52 20.93
C PRO A 97 3.77 12.00 20.59
N LYS A 98 3.92 12.83 21.62
CA LYS A 98 4.31 14.24 21.46
C LYS A 98 5.75 14.43 21.01
N ASN A 99 6.66 13.63 21.56
CA ASN A 99 8.09 13.72 21.35
C ASN A 99 8.61 12.39 20.80
N ASN A 100 9.74 12.43 20.07
CA ASN A 100 10.39 11.24 19.50
C ASN A 100 9.43 10.37 18.67
N CYS A 101 8.63 11.01 17.81
CA CYS A 101 7.62 10.37 16.99
C CYS A 101 8.29 9.43 15.99
N ALA A 102 8.24 8.12 16.24
CA ALA A 102 8.83 7.12 15.36
C ALA A 102 8.07 5.79 15.47
N ASN A 103 6.77 5.82 15.19
CA ASN A 103 5.93 4.62 15.24
C ASN A 103 5.72 4.06 13.84
N SER A 104 6.05 2.78 13.67
CA SER A 104 5.64 1.99 12.50
C SER A 104 4.20 1.53 12.67
N CYS A 105 3.43 1.55 11.57
CA CYS A 105 2.14 0.91 11.48
C CYS A 105 2.22 -0.20 10.41
N TYR A 106 2.05 -1.46 10.80
CA TYR A 106 2.04 -2.60 9.88
C TYR A 106 0.64 -3.21 9.80
N THR A 107 0.21 -3.59 8.60
CA THR A 107 -1.02 -4.37 8.40
C THR A 107 -0.86 -5.36 7.26
N ALA A 108 -1.50 -6.52 7.38
CA ALA A 108 -1.54 -7.54 6.35
C ALA A 108 -2.85 -8.33 6.40
N GLY A 109 -3.25 -8.92 5.27
CA GLY A 109 -4.47 -9.70 5.16
C GLY A 109 -4.59 -10.44 3.84
N ILE A 110 -5.44 -11.46 3.82
CA ILE A 110 -5.76 -12.24 2.61
C ILE A 110 -6.99 -11.62 1.96
N VAL A 111 -6.89 -11.32 0.66
CA VAL A 111 -7.97 -10.72 -0.13
C VAL A 111 -8.15 -11.46 -1.45
N LYS A 112 -9.39 -11.51 -1.93
CA LYS A 112 -9.69 -11.99 -3.29
C LYS A 112 -9.58 -10.82 -4.26
N LEU A 113 -8.76 -10.97 -5.30
CA LEU A 113 -8.57 -9.97 -6.34
C LEU A 113 -8.84 -10.58 -7.72
N GLU A 114 -9.23 -9.72 -8.63
CA GLU A 114 -9.56 -10.03 -10.02
C GLU A 114 -8.56 -9.34 -10.94
N ARG A 115 -8.37 -9.93 -12.12
CA ARG A 115 -7.51 -9.41 -13.15
C ARG A 115 -7.88 -7.96 -13.47
N LYS A 116 -6.84 -7.14 -13.62
CA LYS A 116 -6.85 -5.67 -13.80
C LYS A 116 -7.24 -4.86 -12.57
N ASP A 117 -7.45 -5.47 -11.41
CA ASP A 117 -7.54 -4.68 -10.19
C ASP A 117 -6.24 -3.93 -9.94
N GLU A 118 -6.37 -2.70 -9.43
CA GLU A 118 -5.25 -1.89 -9.00
C GLU A 118 -5.26 -1.81 -7.48
N LEU A 119 -4.10 -1.97 -6.85
CA LEU A 119 -3.93 -1.66 -5.43
C LEU A 119 -3.03 -0.44 -5.26
N GLU A 120 -3.43 0.43 -4.34
CA GLU A 120 -2.66 1.60 -3.93
C GLU A 120 -2.60 1.69 -2.41
N LEU A 121 -1.50 2.24 -1.90
CA LEU A 121 -1.36 2.62 -0.50
C LEU A 121 -1.48 4.14 -0.39
N VAL A 122 -2.41 4.60 0.45
CA VAL A 122 -2.70 6.03 0.62
C VAL A 122 -2.78 6.42 2.10
N ILE A 123 -2.40 7.66 2.39
CA ILE A 123 -2.60 8.29 3.70
C ILE A 123 -3.67 9.37 3.50
N LEU A 124 -4.90 9.10 3.94
CA LEU A 124 -6.03 10.02 3.74
C LEU A 124 -6.03 11.15 4.77
N ASP A 125 -6.51 12.33 4.36
CA ASP A 125 -6.76 13.50 5.22
C ASP A 125 -5.55 13.93 6.04
N ARG A 126 -4.36 13.72 5.46
CA ARG A 126 -3.04 14.03 6.06
C ARG A 126 -2.13 14.66 5.00
N PRO A 127 -2.40 15.89 4.56
CA PRO A 127 -1.63 16.54 3.48
C PRO A 127 -0.16 16.84 3.85
N GLN A 128 0.18 16.79 5.14
CA GLN A 128 1.53 17.03 5.68
C GLN A 128 2.05 15.78 6.41
N ALA A 129 1.70 14.58 5.91
CA ALA A 129 2.20 13.35 6.51
C ALA A 129 3.74 13.30 6.41
N GLN A 130 4.39 13.14 7.56
CA GLN A 130 5.83 12.98 7.68
C GLN A 130 6.09 11.49 7.84
N VAL A 131 6.63 10.87 6.80
CA VAL A 131 6.91 9.43 6.76
C VAL A 131 8.39 9.20 6.50
N ALA A 132 8.93 8.13 7.06
CA ALA A 132 10.27 7.67 6.69
C ALA A 132 10.24 7.13 5.26
N MET A 133 11.26 7.49 4.48
CA MET A 133 11.43 7.05 3.09
C MET A 133 12.54 5.99 2.94
N ASP A 134 13.00 5.44 4.07
CA ASP A 134 13.96 4.33 4.11
C ASP A 134 13.27 3.01 3.77
N ALA A 135 13.93 2.21 2.93
CA ALA A 135 13.36 1.00 2.31
C ALA A 135 12.96 -0.09 3.30
N ASP A 136 13.62 -0.14 4.47
CA ASP A 136 13.38 -1.10 5.54
C ASP A 136 12.23 -0.69 6.47
N SER A 137 11.88 0.60 6.49
CA SER A 137 10.86 1.17 7.37
C SER A 137 9.49 1.31 6.71
N THR A 138 9.46 1.60 5.40
CA THR A 138 8.24 1.89 4.64
C THR A 138 8.19 1.08 3.33
N PHE A 139 7.23 0.14 3.26
CA PHE A 139 7.09 -0.80 2.15
C PHE A 139 5.65 -1.27 1.93
N PHE A 140 5.36 -1.75 0.73
CA PHE A 140 4.06 -2.27 0.32
C PHE A 140 4.23 -3.48 -0.59
N GLY A 141 3.56 -4.59 -0.30
CA GLY A 141 3.76 -5.81 -1.07
C GLY A 141 2.55 -6.74 -1.12
N ILE A 142 2.67 -7.74 -1.99
CA ILE A 142 1.63 -8.69 -2.31
C ILE A 142 2.22 -10.03 -2.75
N ILE A 143 1.60 -11.12 -2.32
CA ILE A 143 1.98 -12.50 -2.64
C ILE A 143 0.75 -13.25 -3.12
N GLN A 144 0.84 -13.92 -4.27
CA GLN A 144 -0.19 -14.83 -4.75
C GLN A 144 -0.19 -16.10 -3.89
N LEU A 145 -1.37 -16.48 -3.41
CA LEU A 145 -1.57 -17.72 -2.66
C LEU A 145 -1.90 -18.89 -3.61
N PRO A 146 -1.62 -20.14 -3.18
CA PRO A 146 -1.95 -21.35 -3.95
C PRO A 146 -3.43 -21.49 -4.27
#